data_AF-A0A419KAX6-F1
#
_entry.id   AF-A0A419KAX6-F1
#
_cell.length_a   1.000
_cell.length_b   1.000
_cell.length_c   1.000
_cell.angle_alpha   90.00
_cell.angle_beta   90.00
_cell.angle_gamma   90.00
#
_symmetry.space_group_name_H-M   'P 1'
#
loop_
_entity.id
_entity.type
_entity.pdbx_description
1 polymer ?
#
loop_
_entity_poly.entity_id
_entity_poly.type
_entity_poly.pdbx_seq_one_letter_code
_entity_poly.pdbx_strand_id
1 'polypeptide(L)'
;MGILKGELEVISKNLVGRCGLYCGACGIYRAYKDDGELLENLAKSFKCPPEKVRCEGCMALTPECWGYDCKIVKCLRAKGLDFCYQCSEYEKGSCEKFENLAKSYLEDCGVDLRANLERIRKGEIEEWLLESQEKYKCPSCGNPLPVYGTRGKCYHCGAKLSKTP
;
A
#
# COMPACT_ATOMS: atom_id res chain seq x y z
N MET A 1 -28.64 28.24 14.68
CA MET A 1 -28.11 27.01 15.33
C MET A 1 -27.47 26.17 14.26
N GLY A 2 -26.14 26.28 14.13
CA GLY A 2 -25.37 25.57 13.13
C GLY A 2 -25.15 24.13 13.56
N ILE A 3 -25.45 23.20 12.67
CA ILE A 3 -25.02 21.81 12.78
C ILE A 3 -23.70 21.72 12.02
N LEU A 4 -22.63 21.49 12.78
CA LEU A 4 -21.27 21.25 12.29
C LEU A 4 -21.30 20.03 11.37
N LYS A 5 -21.00 20.25 10.08
CA LYS A 5 -20.61 19.19 9.16
C LYS A 5 -19.35 18.56 9.75
N GLY A 6 -19.45 17.31 10.19
CA GLY A 6 -18.32 16.50 10.64
C GLY A 6 -17.21 16.53 9.60
N GLU A 7 -15.98 16.70 10.08
CA GLU A 7 -14.76 16.76 9.29
C GLU A 7 -14.70 15.53 8.37
N LEU A 8 -14.75 15.74 7.05
CA LEU A 8 -14.36 14.72 6.10
C LEU A 8 -12.89 14.40 6.42
N GLU A 9 -12.60 13.17 6.83
CA GLU A 9 -11.23 12.72 7.01
C GLU A 9 -10.52 12.83 5.65
N VAL A 10 -9.67 13.85 5.48
CA VAL A 10 -8.98 14.10 4.21
C VAL A 10 -7.92 13.02 4.04
N ILE A 11 -8.27 11.92 3.38
CA ILE A 11 -7.29 10.89 3.06
C ILE A 11 -6.30 11.46 2.03
N SER A 12 -5.02 11.35 2.38
CA SER A 12 -3.93 11.82 1.52
C SER A 12 -3.82 11.02 0.22
N LYS A 13 -3.81 11.73 -0.92
CA LYS A 13 -3.50 11.17 -2.24
C LYS A 13 -2.08 10.59 -2.34
N ASN A 14 -1.23 10.83 -1.33
CA ASN A 14 0.07 10.17 -1.20
C ASN A 14 -0.04 8.64 -1.12
N LEU A 15 -1.19 8.15 -0.67
CA LEU A 15 -1.43 6.72 -0.44
C LEU A 15 -1.86 5.94 -1.69
N VAL A 16 -1.95 6.60 -2.85
CA VAL A 16 -2.22 5.91 -4.12
C VAL A 16 -0.94 5.21 -4.57
N GLY A 17 -0.92 3.88 -4.48
CA GLY A 17 0.21 3.10 -4.95
C GLY A 17 0.28 3.08 -6.47
N ARG A 18 1.47 3.37 -7.00
CA ARG A 18 1.75 3.33 -8.44
C ARG A 18 1.49 1.95 -9.10
N CYS A 19 1.46 0.89 -8.29
CA CYS A 19 1.13 -0.47 -8.69
C CYS A 19 -0.34 -0.88 -8.47
N GLY A 20 -1.19 -0.01 -7.93
CA GLY A 20 -2.56 -0.34 -7.53
C GLY A 20 -2.72 -0.79 -6.08
N LEU A 21 -1.65 -0.85 -5.29
CA LEU A 21 -1.77 -1.14 -3.87
C LEU A 21 -2.13 0.13 -3.10
N TYR A 22 -3.09 0.05 -2.18
CA TYR A 22 -3.29 1.12 -1.20
C TYR A 22 -2.10 1.20 -0.25
N CYS A 23 -1.32 2.29 -0.27
CA CYS A 23 -0.11 2.38 0.55
C CYS A 23 -0.41 2.32 2.04
N GLY A 24 -1.59 2.74 2.49
CA GLY A 24 -1.99 2.61 3.89
C GLY A 24 -1.98 1.16 4.39
N ALA A 25 -2.00 0.16 3.50
CA ALA A 25 -1.85 -1.25 3.83
C ALA A 25 -0.57 -1.89 3.23
N CYS A 26 0.33 -1.11 2.64
CA CYS A 26 1.63 -1.60 2.19
C CYS A 26 2.53 -1.93 3.39
N GLY A 27 3.13 -3.12 3.40
CA GLY A 27 4.00 -3.58 4.49
C GLY A 27 5.14 -2.60 4.84
N ILE A 28 5.77 -1.97 3.84
CA ILE A 28 6.86 -0.99 4.07
C ILE A 28 6.32 0.30 4.69
N TYR A 29 5.20 0.82 4.18
CA TYR A 29 4.58 2.03 4.73
C TYR A 29 4.08 1.79 6.16
N ARG A 30 3.47 0.62 6.42
CA ARG A 30 3.02 0.22 7.76
C ARG A 30 4.18 0.00 8.71
N ALA A 31 5.23 -0.70 8.28
CA ALA A 31 6.45 -0.85 9.07
C ALA A 31 7.01 0.50 9.54
N TYR A 32 7.12 1.47 8.63
CA TYR A 32 7.63 2.79 8.99
C TYR A 32 6.70 3.56 9.94
N LYS A 33 5.39 3.51 9.70
CA LYS A 33 4.42 4.33 10.45
C LYS A 33 4.02 3.73 11.80
N ASP A 34 4.09 2.42 11.92
CA ASP A 34 3.64 1.69 13.10
C ASP A 34 4.81 1.20 13.97
N ASP A 35 6.05 1.24 13.44
CA ASP A 35 7.27 0.77 14.11
C ASP A 35 7.18 -0.73 14.52
N GLY A 36 8.06 -1.18 15.42
CA GLY A 36 7.99 -2.47 16.08
C GLY A 36 8.46 -3.64 15.23
N GLU A 37 7.90 -4.82 15.50
CA GLU A 37 8.43 -6.09 14.99
C GLU A 37 8.41 -6.16 13.45
N LEU A 38 7.41 -5.56 12.80
CA LEU A 38 7.33 -5.53 11.34
C LEU A 38 8.48 -4.73 10.73
N LEU A 39 8.82 -3.58 11.33
CA LEU A 39 9.95 -2.76 10.92
C LEU A 39 11.27 -3.51 11.07
N GLU A 40 11.50 -4.08 12.24
CA GLU A 40 12.70 -4.86 12.53
C GLU A 40 12.88 -6.06 11.59
N ASN A 41 11.79 -6.77 11.30
CA ASN A 41 11.82 -7.92 10.40
C ASN A 41 12.10 -7.53 8.94
N LEU A 42 11.52 -6.42 8.47
CA LEU A 42 11.81 -5.90 7.12
C LEU A 42 13.23 -5.35 7.01
N ALA A 43 13.71 -4.61 8.01
CA ALA A 43 15.07 -4.08 8.05
C ALA A 43 16.11 -5.19 7.93
N LYS A 44 15.95 -6.27 8.71
CA LYS A 44 16.78 -7.49 8.62
C LYS A 44 16.72 -8.13 7.24
N SER A 45 15.51 -8.28 6.69
CA SER A 45 15.29 -8.88 5.36
C SER A 45 15.94 -8.07 4.24
N PHE A 46 15.89 -6.74 4.35
CA PHE A 46 16.52 -5.80 3.42
C PHE A 46 18.00 -5.55 3.69
N LYS A 47 18.53 -6.09 4.80
CA LYS A 47 19.92 -5.89 5.24
C LYS A 47 20.27 -4.40 5.37
N CYS A 48 19.37 -3.63 5.96
CA CYS A 48 19.55 -2.21 6.25
C CYS A 48 19.12 -1.86 7.68
N PRO A 49 19.56 -0.72 8.25
CA PRO A 49 19.03 -0.21 9.50
C PRO A 49 17.51 0.09 9.41
N PRO A 50 16.73 -0.07 10.49
CA PRO A 50 15.30 0.25 10.54
C PRO A 50 14.94 1.63 9.97
N GLU A 51 15.77 2.63 10.23
CA GLU A 51 15.57 4.01 9.78
C GLU A 51 15.60 4.15 8.25
N LYS A 52 16.22 3.17 7.56
CA LYS A 52 16.24 3.11 6.10
C LYS A 52 15.01 2.44 5.49
N VAL A 53 14.10 1.88 6.28
CA VAL A 53 12.81 1.33 5.80
C VAL A 53 11.75 2.45 5.77
N ARG A 54 12.15 3.67 5.41
CA ARG A 54 11.28 4.85 5.41
C ARG A 54 10.32 4.85 4.21
N CYS A 55 9.07 5.27 4.41
CA CYS A 55 8.11 5.47 3.31
C CYS A 55 6.98 6.43 3.68
N GLU A 56 6.75 7.45 2.85
CA GLU A 56 5.68 8.45 3.06
C GLU A 56 4.46 8.24 2.13
N GLY A 57 4.40 7.10 1.43
CA GLY A 57 3.40 6.82 0.39
C GLY A 57 3.96 7.01 -1.02
N CYS A 58 3.41 6.28 -1.99
CA CYS A 58 4.00 6.17 -3.33
C CYS A 58 4.01 7.47 -4.14
N MET A 59 3.11 8.42 -3.82
CA MET A 59 3.07 9.73 -4.46
C MET A 59 3.85 10.81 -3.69
N ALA A 60 4.51 10.46 -2.59
CA ALA A 60 5.35 11.37 -1.78
C ALA A 60 6.75 10.81 -1.51
N LEU A 61 7.29 10.02 -2.46
CA LEU A 61 8.61 9.40 -2.30
C LEU A 61 9.73 10.41 -2.54
N THR A 62 10.63 10.52 -1.56
CA THR A 62 11.92 11.22 -1.66
C THR A 62 13.07 10.20 -1.75
N PRO A 63 14.29 10.60 -2.14
CA PRO A 63 15.45 9.69 -2.19
C PRO A 63 15.78 8.99 -0.87
N GLU A 64 15.35 9.55 0.26
CA GLU A 64 15.53 8.96 1.60
C GLU A 64 14.51 7.85 1.91
N CYS A 65 13.46 7.73 1.10
CA CYS A 65 12.45 6.69 1.27
C CYS A 65 12.94 5.37 0.66
N TRP A 66 12.81 4.25 1.38
CA TRP A 66 12.97 2.91 0.81
C TRP A 66 12.10 2.71 -0.44
N GLY A 67 10.85 3.22 -0.38
CA GLY A 67 9.92 3.15 -1.50
C GLY A 67 10.44 3.78 -2.79
N TYR A 68 11.42 4.70 -2.71
CA TYR A 68 12.09 5.30 -3.86
C TYR A 68 12.86 4.26 -4.70
N ASP A 69 13.34 3.20 -4.06
CA ASP A 69 14.04 2.06 -4.65
C ASP A 69 13.15 0.83 -4.87
N CYS A 70 11.85 0.93 -4.60
CA CYS A 70 10.90 -0.12 -4.94
C CYS A 70 11.01 -0.48 -6.44
N LYS A 71 11.12 -1.77 -6.75
CA LYS A 71 11.36 -2.26 -8.13
C LYS A 71 10.31 -1.77 -9.13
N ILE A 72 9.05 -1.58 -8.69
CA ILE A 72 7.99 -1.02 -9.53
C ILE A 72 8.19 0.48 -9.74
N VAL A 73 8.44 1.23 -8.67
CA VAL A 73 8.67 2.68 -8.74
C VAL A 73 9.86 3.00 -9.65
N LYS A 74 10.99 2.29 -9.49
CA LYS A 74 12.16 2.44 -10.37
C LYS A 74 11.82 2.15 -11.83
N CYS A 75 11.01 1.12 -12.08
CA CYS A 75 10.58 0.75 -13.42
C CYS A 75 9.76 1.86 -14.08
N LEU A 76 8.77 2.39 -13.35
CA LEU A 76 7.90 3.46 -13.84
C LEU A 76 8.67 4.76 -14.06
N ARG A 77 9.53 5.14 -13.10
CA ARG A 77 10.41 6.31 -13.24
C ARG A 77 11.30 6.22 -14.48
N ALA A 78 11.91 5.06 -14.74
CA ALA A 78 12.75 4.84 -15.91
C ALA A 78 11.96 4.94 -17.24
N LYS A 79 10.64 4.71 -17.20
CA LYS A 79 9.74 4.85 -18.36
C LYS A 79 9.03 6.22 -18.41
N GLY A 80 9.28 7.12 -17.45
CA GLY A 80 8.57 8.40 -17.35
C GLY A 80 7.06 8.24 -17.04
N LEU A 81 6.69 7.16 -16.34
CA LEU A 81 5.30 6.84 -16.01
C LEU A 81 5.05 7.01 -14.51
N ASP A 82 3.81 7.33 -14.16
CA ASP A 82 3.36 7.39 -12.76
C ASP A 82 2.73 6.08 -12.31
N PHE A 83 1.97 5.40 -13.16
CA PHE A 83 1.23 4.19 -12.83
C PHE A 83 1.48 3.05 -13.81
N CYS A 84 1.36 1.81 -13.33
CA CYS A 84 1.47 0.62 -14.17
C CYS A 84 0.47 0.64 -15.34
N TYR A 85 -0.76 1.15 -15.15
CA TYR A 85 -1.77 1.21 -16.21
C TYR A 85 -1.37 2.09 -17.41
N GLN A 86 -0.37 2.97 -17.25
CA GLN A 86 0.13 3.80 -18.35
C GLN A 86 1.17 3.07 -19.22
N CYS A 87 1.62 1.87 -18.82
CA CYS A 87 2.61 1.10 -19.55
C CYS A 87 1.95 0.27 -20.66
N SER A 88 2.49 0.32 -21.87
CA SER A 88 1.96 -0.45 -23.01
C SER A 88 2.10 -1.97 -22.83
N GLU A 89 3.13 -2.44 -22.11
CA GLU A 89 3.27 -3.86 -21.76
C GLU A 89 2.21 -4.30 -20.75
N TYR A 90 1.83 -3.42 -19.82
CA TYR A 90 0.76 -3.71 -18.86
C TYR A 90 -0.58 -3.87 -19.61
N GLU A 91 -0.87 -2.95 -20.53
CA GLU A 91 -2.10 -2.93 -21.31
C GLU A 91 -2.23 -4.20 -22.16
N LYS A 92 -1.11 -4.67 -22.74
CA LYS A 92 -1.04 -5.91 -23.51
C LYS A 92 -1.05 -7.18 -22.64
N GLY A 93 -1.00 -7.05 -21.31
CA GLY A 93 -0.87 -8.19 -20.39
C GLY A 93 0.48 -8.92 -20.49
N SER A 94 1.52 -8.25 -21.03
CA SER A 94 2.86 -8.83 -21.24
C SER A 94 3.92 -8.29 -20.27
N CYS A 95 3.54 -7.47 -19.29
CA CYS A 95 4.47 -6.94 -18.30
C CYS A 95 4.72 -7.95 -17.17
N GLU A 96 5.67 -8.87 -17.34
CA GLU A 96 5.98 -9.92 -16.34
C GLU A 96 6.21 -9.38 -14.92
N LYS A 97 6.84 -8.19 -14.81
CA LYS A 97 7.08 -7.54 -13.51
C LYS A 97 5.78 -7.22 -12.79
N PHE A 98 4.76 -6.75 -13.51
CA PHE A 98 3.45 -6.48 -12.95
C PHE A 98 2.65 -7.77 -12.77
N GLU A 99 2.63 -8.68 -13.75
CA GLU A 99 1.86 -9.93 -13.63
C GLU A 99 2.28 -10.77 -12.43
N ASN A 100 3.59 -10.91 -12.21
CA ASN A 100 4.10 -11.65 -11.05
C ASN A 100 3.71 -10.97 -9.74
N LEU A 101 3.77 -9.64 -9.68
CA LEU A 101 3.33 -8.88 -8.50
C LEU A 101 1.83 -9.05 -8.25
N ALA A 102 1.01 -8.85 -9.28
CA ALA A 102 -0.45 -8.93 -9.18
C ALA A 102 -0.90 -10.33 -8.78
N LYS A 103 -0.28 -11.37 -9.35
CA LYS A 103 -0.52 -12.76 -8.97
C LYS A 103 -0.24 -13.01 -7.48
N SER A 104 0.93 -12.63 -6.98
CA SER A 104 1.26 -12.82 -5.56
C SER A 104 0.29 -12.07 -4.64
N TYR A 105 -0.05 -10.82 -4.93
CA TYR A 105 -0.99 -10.06 -4.10
C TYR A 105 -2.40 -10.66 -4.11
N LEU A 106 -2.84 -11.19 -5.25
CA LEU A 106 -4.14 -11.84 -5.38
C LEU A 106 -4.18 -13.18 -4.62
N GLU A 107 -3.17 -14.03 -4.80
CA GLU A 107 -3.11 -15.37 -4.21
C GLU A 107 -2.83 -15.31 -2.69
N ASP A 108 -1.89 -14.48 -2.26
CA ASP A 108 -1.42 -14.46 -0.87
C ASP A 108 -2.28 -13.59 0.04
N CYS A 109 -2.90 -12.54 -0.52
CA CYS A 109 -3.59 -11.50 0.27
C CYS A 109 -4.97 -11.13 -0.26
N GLY A 110 -5.44 -11.72 -1.37
CA GLY A 110 -6.75 -11.39 -1.96
C GLY A 110 -6.84 -9.95 -2.49
N VAL A 111 -5.71 -9.31 -2.82
CA VAL A 111 -5.67 -7.93 -3.31
C VAL A 111 -5.57 -7.93 -4.83
N ASP A 112 -6.63 -7.53 -5.51
CA ASP A 112 -6.65 -7.34 -6.95
C ASP A 112 -6.05 -5.98 -7.34
N LEU A 113 -4.76 -5.98 -7.67
CA LEU A 113 -4.04 -4.78 -8.11
C LEU A 113 -4.56 -4.22 -9.44
N ARG A 114 -5.07 -5.06 -10.35
CA ARG A 114 -5.60 -4.62 -11.65
C ARG A 114 -6.92 -3.89 -11.45
N ALA A 115 -7.82 -4.44 -10.65
CA ALA A 115 -9.07 -3.77 -10.30
C ALA A 115 -8.84 -2.42 -9.63
N ASN A 116 -7.86 -2.33 -8.71
CA ASN A 116 -7.51 -1.06 -8.08
C ASN A 116 -6.93 -0.05 -9.09
N LEU A 117 -6.01 -0.48 -9.97
CA LEU A 117 -5.46 0.38 -11.02
C LEU A 117 -6.55 0.90 -11.97
N GLU A 118 -7.57 0.10 -12.25
CA GLU A 118 -8.69 0.51 -13.09
C GLU A 118 -9.52 1.63 -12.43
N ARG A 119 -9.79 1.54 -11.13
CA ARG A 119 -10.46 2.63 -10.38
C ARG A 119 -9.63 3.91 -10.39
N ILE A 120 -8.32 3.79 -10.17
CA ILE A 120 -7.39 4.93 -10.22
C ILE A 120 -7.41 5.56 -11.63
N ARG A 121 -7.38 4.74 -12.69
CA ARG A 121 -7.45 5.18 -14.09
C ARG A 121 -8.74 5.93 -14.41
N LYS A 122 -9.87 5.52 -13.83
CA LYS A 122 -11.17 6.19 -13.98
C LYS A 122 -11.31 7.49 -13.17
N GLY A 123 -10.34 7.79 -12.29
CA GLY A 123 -10.39 8.96 -11.41
C GLY A 123 -11.20 8.75 -10.13
N GLU A 124 -11.60 7.52 -9.81
CA GLU A 124 -12.34 7.14 -8.59
C GLU A 124 -11.45 7.11 -7.34
N ILE A 125 -10.43 7.97 -7.28
CA ILE A 125 -9.32 7.89 -6.32
C ILE A 125 -9.81 8.11 -4.89
N GLU A 126 -10.66 9.10 -4.64
CA GLU A 126 -11.08 9.46 -3.28
C GLU A 126 -11.97 8.38 -2.66
N GLU A 127 -12.93 7.86 -3.43
CA GLU A 127 -13.79 6.75 -3.01
C GLU A 127 -12.97 5.48 -2.76
N TRP A 128 -12.08 5.12 -3.70
CA TRP A 128 -11.20 3.96 -3.54
C TRP A 128 -10.28 4.07 -2.31
N LEU A 129 -9.77 5.27 -2.01
CA LEU A 129 -8.95 5.52 -0.83
C LEU A 129 -9.74 5.36 0.47
N LEU A 130 -10.98 5.88 0.53
CA LEU A 130 -11.87 5.75 1.70
C LEU A 130 -12.23 4.29 1.96
N GLU A 131 -12.67 3.56 0.94
CA GLU A 131 -12.98 2.14 1.05
C GLU A 131 -11.76 1.32 1.47
N SER A 132 -10.58 1.63 0.92
CA SER A 132 -9.35 0.93 1.28
C SER A 132 -8.94 1.21 2.72
N GLN A 133 -9.03 2.46 3.17
CA GLN A 133 -8.72 2.80 4.56
C GLN A 133 -9.64 2.04 5.52
N GLU A 134 -10.92 1.91 5.22
CA GLU A 134 -11.85 1.16 6.06
C GLU A 134 -11.60 -0.35 6.01
N LYS A 135 -11.33 -0.90 4.82
CA LYS A 135 -11.04 -2.32 4.63
C LYS A 135 -9.85 -2.79 5.48
N TYR A 136 -8.76 -2.01 5.49
CA TYR A 136 -7.50 -2.43 6.10
C TYR A 136 -7.30 -1.93 7.53
N LYS A 137 -8.35 -2.02 8.37
CA LYS A 137 -8.29 -1.76 9.81
C LYS A 137 -8.46 -3.04 10.62
N CYS A 138 -7.90 -3.05 11.82
CA CYS A 138 -8.21 -4.09 12.78
C CYS A 138 -9.67 -3.95 13.24
N PRO A 139 -10.51 -5.00 13.16
CA PRO A 139 -11.91 -4.92 13.58
C PRO A 139 -12.07 -4.74 15.11
N SER A 140 -11.02 -4.96 15.89
CA SER A 140 -11.05 -4.84 17.35
C SER A 140 -10.59 -3.46 17.86
N CYS A 141 -9.56 -2.87 17.25
CA CYS A 141 -9.00 -1.60 17.73
C CYS A 141 -9.04 -0.46 16.71
N GLY A 142 -9.45 -0.72 15.46
CA GLY A 142 -9.52 0.29 14.41
C GLY A 142 -8.18 0.72 13.80
N ASN A 143 -7.04 0.28 14.35
CA ASN A 143 -5.73 0.66 13.80
C ASN A 143 -5.48 0.04 12.42
N PRO A 144 -4.78 0.75 11.52
CA PRO A 144 -4.44 0.23 10.20
C PRO A 144 -3.58 -1.03 10.28
N LEU A 145 -3.80 -1.95 9.34
CA LEU A 145 -3.06 -3.20 9.20
C LEU A 145 -2.49 -3.32 7.77
N PRO A 146 -1.31 -3.94 7.61
CA PRO A 146 -0.78 -4.28 6.31
C PRO A 146 -1.55 -5.46 5.72
N VAL A 147 -1.55 -5.54 4.38
CA VAL A 147 -2.13 -6.66 3.63
C VAL A 147 -1.39 -7.99 3.85
N TYR A 148 -0.20 -7.98 4.48
CA TYR A 148 0.54 -9.16 4.91
C TYR A 148 1.38 -8.85 6.16
N GLY A 149 1.89 -9.90 6.82
CA GLY A 149 2.85 -9.74 7.93
C GLY A 149 2.22 -9.70 9.33
N THR A 150 0.89 -9.79 9.45
CA THR A 150 0.19 -9.88 10.74
C THR A 150 0.21 -11.29 11.36
N ARG A 151 0.52 -12.33 10.58
CA ARG A 151 0.55 -13.75 11.03
C ARG A 151 -0.72 -14.17 11.80
N GLY A 152 -1.88 -13.66 11.38
CA GLY A 152 -3.17 -13.96 12.02
C GLY A 152 -3.43 -13.24 13.35
N LYS A 153 -2.63 -12.24 13.71
CA LYS A 153 -2.78 -11.45 14.94
C LYS A 153 -2.55 -9.96 14.68
N CYS A 154 -3.39 -9.11 15.25
CA CYS A 154 -3.16 -7.67 15.24
C CYS A 154 -1.93 -7.35 16.11
N TYR A 155 -0.88 -6.75 15.53
CA TYR A 155 0.30 -6.36 16.30
C TYR A 155 0.08 -5.11 17.17
N HIS A 156 -1.05 -4.41 16.99
CA HIS A 156 -1.44 -3.27 17.83
C HIS A 156 -2.12 -3.68 19.13
N CYS A 157 -3.13 -4.57 19.07
CA CYS A 157 -3.96 -4.93 20.23
C CYS A 157 -3.92 -6.42 20.60
N GLY A 158 -3.27 -7.25 19.79
CA GLY A 158 -3.15 -8.68 20.01
C GLY A 158 -4.38 -9.53 19.66
N ALA A 159 -5.46 -8.93 19.15
CA ALA A 159 -6.64 -9.67 18.69
C ALA A 159 -6.30 -10.68 17.58
N LYS A 160 -6.91 -11.86 17.61
CA LYS A 160 -6.82 -12.84 16.51
C LYS A 160 -7.56 -12.31 15.29
N LEU A 161 -6.94 -12.41 14.12
CA LEU A 161 -7.51 -12.02 12.84
C LEU A 161 -8.00 -13.30 12.14
N SER A 162 -9.28 -13.36 11.82
CA SER A 162 -9.89 -14.51 11.14
C SER A 162 -9.43 -14.65 9.69
N LYS A 163 -8.98 -13.55 9.08
CA LYS A 163 -8.30 -13.44 7.78
C LYS A 163 -7.33 -12.25 7.82
N THR A 164 -6.30 -12.26 6.98
CA THR A 164 -5.60 -11.02 6.66
C THR A 164 -6.62 -10.07 5.99
N PRO A 165 -6.80 -8.83 6.48
CA PRO A 165 -7.84 -7.93 5.97
C PRO A 165 -7.69 -7.61 4.48
#